data_AF-A0AAJ2E1S0-F1
#
_entry.id   AF-A0AAJ2E1S0-F1
#
_cell.length_a   1.000
_cell.length_b   1.000
_cell.length_c   1.000
_cell.angle_alpha   90.00
_cell.angle_beta   90.00
_cell.angle_gamma   90.00
#
_symmetry.space_group_name_H-M   'P 1'
#
loop_
_entity.id
_entity.type
_entity.pdbx_description
1 polymer ?
#
loop_
_entity_poly.entity_id
_entity_poly.type
_entity_poly.pdbx_seq_one_letter_code
_entity_poly.pdbx_strand_id
1 'polypeptide(L)'
;MDFLLLTDDDLASMRHAPKSIVNKGARWVTKGGHREKNYVLHDARDMTQVYRLFLRVSLTRASAFSVGLARVWSPDATLVLVRYNGPYHGHRNVIERVKVPLGCHKHVATERYMRAGHDPDGYAESVYDYNSVEGAFDCLCRDCSVDLLDYNPFQSELEF
;
A
#
# COMPACT_ATOMS: atom_id res chain seq x y z
N MET A 1 6.75 -5.41 -18.26
CA MET A 1 6.76 -3.97 -17.91
C MET A 1 8.13 -3.68 -17.35
N ASP A 2 8.85 -2.70 -17.90
CA ASP A 2 10.15 -2.28 -17.35
C ASP A 2 9.94 -1.08 -16.42
N PHE A 3 10.19 -1.27 -15.12
CA PHE A 3 10.00 -0.22 -14.12
C PHE A 3 11.10 0.83 -14.16
N LEU A 4 12.25 0.57 -14.80
CA LEU A 4 13.35 1.53 -14.90
C LEU A 4 13.02 2.73 -15.80
N LEU A 5 11.98 2.61 -16.62
CA LEU A 5 11.46 3.68 -17.45
C LEU A 5 10.52 4.64 -16.70
N LEU A 6 10.10 4.29 -15.48
CA LEU A 6 9.18 5.10 -14.68
C LEU A 6 9.94 6.19 -13.92
N THR A 7 9.44 7.41 -14.03
CA THR A 7 9.92 8.59 -13.29
C THR A 7 9.17 8.77 -11.98
N ASP A 8 9.70 9.58 -11.06
CA ASP A 8 8.97 9.96 -9.85
C ASP A 8 7.63 10.65 -10.16
N ASP A 9 7.53 11.36 -11.29
CA ASP A 9 6.29 11.98 -11.78
C ASP A 9 5.27 10.91 -12.21
N ASP A 10 5.70 9.86 -12.92
CA ASP A 10 4.83 8.73 -13.28
C ASP A 10 4.29 8.04 -12.02
N LEU A 11 5.16 7.79 -11.03
CA LEU A 11 4.80 7.16 -9.77
C LEU A 11 3.83 8.04 -8.97
N ALA A 12 4.05 9.35 -8.93
CA ALA A 12 3.15 10.30 -8.29
C ALA A 12 1.80 10.36 -9.00
N SER A 13 1.79 10.42 -10.32
CA SER A 13 0.57 10.38 -11.14
C SER A 13 -0.25 9.12 -10.85
N MET A 14 0.40 7.96 -10.81
CA MET A 14 -0.26 6.69 -10.46
C MET A 14 -0.80 6.66 -9.02
N ARG A 15 -0.08 7.24 -8.05
CA ARG A 15 -0.56 7.35 -6.66
C ARG A 15 -1.79 8.24 -6.56
N HIS A 16 -1.79 9.40 -7.20
CA HIS A 16 -2.84 10.41 -7.06
C HIS A 16 -4.01 10.26 -8.03
N ALA A 17 -3.90 9.39 -9.03
CA ALA A 17 -5.01 9.02 -9.90
C ALA A 17 -6.27 8.67 -9.08
N PRO A 18 -7.46 9.18 -9.42
CA PRO A 18 -8.70 8.77 -8.76
C PRO A 18 -8.97 7.29 -9.04
N LYS A 19 -9.35 6.52 -8.02
CA LYS A 19 -9.55 5.08 -8.14
C LYS A 19 -10.83 4.63 -7.45
N SER A 20 -11.51 3.68 -8.07
CA SER A 20 -12.72 3.07 -7.49
C SER A 20 -12.50 1.58 -7.23
N ILE A 21 -12.95 1.10 -6.06
CA ILE A 21 -12.91 -0.33 -5.69
C ILE A 21 -13.99 -1.08 -6.47
N VAL A 22 -13.61 -2.13 -7.20
CA VAL A 22 -14.56 -2.93 -8.00
C VAL A 22 -15.06 -4.18 -7.30
N ASN A 23 -14.27 -4.76 -6.40
CA ASN A 23 -14.65 -5.94 -5.62
C ASN A 23 -14.99 -5.56 -4.18
N LYS A 24 -16.04 -4.74 -4.00
CA LYS A 24 -16.51 -4.30 -2.66
C LYS A 24 -16.74 -5.46 -1.68
N GLY A 25 -16.97 -6.69 -2.13
CA GLY A 25 -17.15 -7.87 -1.26
C GLY A 25 -15.86 -8.61 -0.85
N ALA A 26 -14.66 -8.03 -1.03
CA ALA A 26 -13.39 -8.69 -0.69
C ALA A 26 -13.37 -9.22 0.75
N ARG A 27 -12.81 -10.42 0.95
CA ARG A 27 -12.76 -11.10 2.25
C ARG A 27 -11.34 -11.21 2.79
N TRP A 28 -11.22 -11.36 4.10
CA TRP A 28 -9.94 -11.71 4.73
C TRP A 28 -9.57 -13.16 4.39
N VAL A 29 -8.31 -13.38 4.04
CA VAL A 29 -7.74 -14.70 3.79
C VAL A 29 -6.55 -14.89 4.73
N THR A 30 -6.56 -15.96 5.51
CA THR A 30 -5.44 -16.31 6.40
C THR A 30 -4.41 -17.13 5.64
N LYS A 31 -3.15 -16.67 5.62
CA LYS A 31 -2.03 -17.33 4.93
C LYS A 31 -0.72 -16.99 5.63
N GLY A 32 0.17 -17.96 5.81
CA GLY A 32 1.57 -17.72 6.20
C GLY A 32 1.76 -16.80 7.42
N GLY A 33 1.00 -17.01 8.50
CA GLY A 33 1.12 -16.25 9.76
C GLY A 33 0.53 -14.83 9.73
N HIS A 34 -0.17 -14.45 8.65
CA HIS A 34 -0.90 -13.21 8.53
C HIS A 34 -2.31 -13.45 7.98
N ARG A 35 -3.19 -12.45 8.13
CA ARG A 35 -4.40 -12.33 7.33
C ARG A 35 -4.22 -11.21 6.32
N GLU A 36 -4.76 -11.41 5.12
CA GLU A 36 -4.69 -10.45 4.03
C GLU A 36 -6.08 -10.19 3.44
N LYS A 37 -6.38 -8.95 3.07
CA LYS A 37 -7.58 -8.55 2.33
C LYS A 37 -7.14 -7.74 1.12
N ASN A 38 -7.57 -8.14 -0.08
CA ASN A 38 -7.19 -7.49 -1.33
C ASN A 38 -8.39 -6.90 -2.04
N TYR A 39 -8.33 -5.60 -2.30
CA TYR A 39 -9.25 -4.93 -3.22
C TYR A 39 -8.58 -4.74 -4.57
N VAL A 40 -9.35 -4.96 -5.61
CA VAL A 40 -9.05 -4.59 -6.99
C VAL A 40 -9.64 -3.20 -7.22
N LEU A 41 -8.84 -2.31 -7.78
CA LEU A 41 -9.19 -0.95 -8.06
C LEU A 41 -8.93 -0.66 -9.55
N HIS A 42 -9.71 0.23 -10.13
CA HIS A 42 -9.46 0.79 -11.46
C HIS A 42 -9.30 2.30 -11.36
N ASP A 43 -8.48 2.92 -12.22
CA ASP A 43 -8.51 4.38 -12.41
C ASP A 43 -9.92 4.77 -12.87
N ALA A 44 -10.50 5.77 -12.22
CA ALA A 44 -11.86 6.24 -12.51
C ALA A 44 -12.00 6.86 -13.92
N ARG A 45 -10.88 7.23 -14.56
CA ARG A 45 -10.82 7.84 -15.89
C ARG A 45 -10.36 6.87 -16.96
N ASP A 46 -9.72 5.76 -16.58
CA ASP A 46 -9.21 4.74 -17.51
C ASP A 46 -9.28 3.36 -16.86
N MET A 47 -10.32 2.59 -17.20
CA MET A 47 -10.51 1.25 -16.63
C MET A 47 -9.43 0.24 -17.02
N THR A 48 -8.56 0.53 -17.99
CA THR A 48 -7.41 -0.36 -18.29
C THR A 48 -6.32 -0.27 -17.24
N GLN A 49 -6.36 0.77 -16.41
CA GLN A 49 -5.42 1.04 -15.33
C GLN A 49 -5.83 0.34 -14.03
N VAL A 50 -5.26 -0.84 -13.80
CA VAL A 50 -5.60 -1.68 -12.65
C VAL A 50 -4.63 -1.47 -11.49
N TYR A 51 -5.19 -1.44 -10.28
CA TYR A 51 -4.46 -1.33 -9.03
C TYR A 51 -4.94 -2.38 -8.03
N ARG A 52 -4.11 -2.64 -7.03
CA ARG A 52 -4.44 -3.48 -5.88
C ARG A 52 -4.21 -2.70 -4.60
N LEU A 53 -5.25 -2.55 -3.80
CA LEU A 53 -5.13 -2.12 -2.41
C LEU A 53 -5.11 -3.37 -1.55
N PHE A 54 -4.10 -3.53 -0.72
CA PHE A 54 -3.99 -4.67 0.18
C PHE A 54 -3.89 -4.23 1.63
N LEU A 55 -4.56 -4.98 2.51
CA LEU A 55 -4.41 -4.93 3.95
C LEU A 55 -3.73 -6.22 4.38
N ARG A 56 -2.62 -6.14 5.11
CA ARG A 56 -1.93 -7.30 5.68
C ARG A 56 -1.71 -7.09 7.16
N VAL A 57 -2.16 -8.03 7.99
CA VAL A 57 -2.01 -7.97 9.45
C VAL A 57 -1.45 -9.29 9.96
N SER A 58 -0.37 -9.25 10.75
CA SER A 58 0.17 -10.45 11.41
C SER A 58 -0.85 -11.04 12.38
N LEU A 59 -0.96 -12.38 12.43
CA LEU A 59 -1.83 -13.09 13.37
C LEU A 59 -1.32 -13.02 14.81
N THR A 60 -0.02 -12.83 15.00
CA THR A 60 0.63 -12.89 16.32
C THR A 60 1.03 -11.52 16.85
N ARG A 61 1.01 -10.47 16.02
CA ARG A 61 1.40 -9.12 16.43
C ARG A 61 0.63 -8.05 15.69
N ALA A 62 -0.33 -7.44 16.38
CA ALA A 62 -1.17 -6.39 15.80
C ALA A 62 -0.38 -5.18 15.26
N SER A 63 0.77 -4.83 15.87
CA SER A 63 1.64 -3.75 15.38
C SER A 63 2.39 -4.07 14.07
N ALA A 64 2.39 -5.34 13.64
CA ALA A 64 2.95 -5.77 12.37
C ALA A 64 1.84 -5.80 11.31
N PHE A 65 1.51 -4.63 10.78
CA PHE A 65 0.58 -4.48 9.66
C PHE A 65 1.19 -3.68 8.50
N SER A 66 0.59 -3.83 7.33
CA SER A 66 0.89 -3.06 6.12
C SER A 66 -0.40 -2.81 5.34
N VAL A 67 -0.63 -1.56 4.97
CA VAL A 67 -1.71 -1.15 4.07
C VAL A 67 -1.07 -0.53 2.85
N GLY A 68 -1.24 -1.12 1.67
CA GLY A 68 -0.48 -0.69 0.49
C GLY A 68 -1.32 -0.59 -0.76
N LEU A 69 -0.83 0.24 -1.69
CA LEU A 69 -1.37 0.40 -3.03
C LEU A 69 -0.30 -0.04 -4.01
N ALA A 70 -0.68 -0.92 -4.93
CA ALA A 70 0.18 -1.39 -6.00
C ALA A 70 -0.46 -1.13 -7.37
N ARG A 71 0.37 -0.79 -8.34
CA ARG A 71 0.00 -0.79 -9.76
C ARG A 71 0.15 -2.21 -10.31
N VAL A 72 -0.86 -2.68 -11.06
CA VAL A 72 -0.88 -4.04 -11.61
C VAL A 72 -1.00 -3.97 -13.13
N TRP A 73 0.04 -4.40 -13.84
CA TRP A 73 -0.02 -4.61 -15.30
C TRP A 73 -0.29 -6.08 -15.64
N SER A 74 0.26 -6.99 -14.83
CA SER A 74 -0.01 -8.44 -14.87
C SER A 74 0.36 -9.05 -13.50
N PRO A 75 0.02 -10.33 -13.23
CA PRO A 75 0.43 -11.00 -11.99
C PRO A 75 1.94 -10.93 -11.72
N ASP A 76 2.75 -11.04 -12.77
CA ASP A 76 4.22 -10.98 -12.69
C ASP A 76 4.80 -9.56 -12.84
N ALA A 77 3.95 -8.58 -13.15
CA ALA A 77 4.31 -7.17 -13.29
C ALA A 77 3.44 -6.31 -12.37
N THR A 78 3.76 -6.37 -11.08
CA THR A 78 3.12 -5.56 -10.03
C THR A 78 4.17 -4.68 -9.34
N LEU A 79 3.88 -3.40 -9.20
CA LEU A 79 4.74 -2.43 -8.53
C LEU A 79 4.01 -1.85 -7.31
N VAL A 80 4.55 -2.06 -6.12
CA VAL A 80 4.03 -1.38 -4.91
C VAL A 80 4.40 0.09 -5.02
N LEU A 81 3.41 0.99 -4.99
CA LEU A 81 3.61 2.44 -5.11
C LEU A 81 3.81 3.11 -3.76
N VAL A 82 3.14 2.60 -2.73
CA VAL A 82 3.20 3.09 -1.35
C VAL A 82 2.73 2.02 -0.37
N ARG A 83 3.28 2.00 0.84
CA ARG A 83 2.78 1.22 1.99
C ARG A 83 2.76 2.05 3.26
N TYR A 84 1.68 1.97 4.01
CA TYR A 84 1.52 2.52 5.35
C TYR A 84 1.65 1.36 6.33
N ASN A 85 2.74 1.35 7.10
CA ASN A 85 3.11 0.24 7.96
C ASN A 85 2.98 0.59 9.44
N GLY A 86 2.74 -0.45 10.25
CA GLY A 86 2.72 -0.37 11.70
C GLY A 86 4.11 -0.36 12.35
N PRO A 87 4.18 -0.09 13.67
CA PRO A 87 5.42 0.13 14.41
C PRO A 87 6.09 -1.18 14.85
N TYR A 88 6.43 -2.06 13.90
CA TYR A 88 7.05 -3.36 14.20
C TYR A 88 8.58 -3.29 14.34
N HIS A 89 9.22 -2.50 13.47
CA HIS A 89 10.67 -2.39 13.37
C HIS A 89 11.05 -1.05 12.74
N GLY A 90 12.29 -0.61 12.97
CA GLY A 90 12.88 0.51 12.25
C GLY A 90 13.41 0.09 10.88
N HIS A 91 13.64 1.07 10.02
CA HIS A 91 14.20 0.90 8.69
C HIS A 91 15.46 1.72 8.48
N ARG A 92 16.14 1.48 7.37
CA ARG A 92 17.24 2.33 6.90
C ARG A 92 17.02 2.64 5.43
N ASN A 93 17.03 3.93 5.13
CA ASN A 93 17.04 4.42 3.77
C ASN A 93 18.48 4.29 3.24
N VAL A 94 18.71 3.32 2.36
CA VAL A 94 20.07 2.89 1.99
C VAL A 94 20.80 3.93 1.16
N ILE A 95 20.10 4.62 0.26
CA ILE A 95 20.65 5.69 -0.59
C ILE A 95 20.96 6.92 0.26
N GLU A 96 20.00 7.35 1.09
CA GLU A 96 20.11 8.53 1.96
C GLU A 96 21.03 8.29 3.16
N ARG A 97 21.32 7.02 3.48
CA ARG A 97 22.06 6.57 4.66
C ARG A 97 21.42 7.03 5.98
N VAL A 98 20.12 7.32 5.97
CA VAL A 98 19.33 7.77 7.13
C VAL A 98 18.60 6.58 7.76
N LYS A 99 18.54 6.55 9.10
CA LYS A 99 17.71 5.58 9.84
C LYS A 99 16.30 6.14 10.01
N VAL A 100 15.31 5.29 9.79
CA VAL A 100 13.91 5.55 10.15
C VAL A 100 13.68 4.86 11.50
N PRO A 101 13.41 5.62 12.58
CA PRO A 101 13.26 5.04 13.92
C PRO A 101 12.06 4.10 14.01
N LEU A 102 12.01 3.33 15.11
CA LEU A 102 10.85 2.50 15.42
C LEU A 102 9.60 3.38 15.55
N GLY A 103 8.57 3.05 14.77
CA GLY A 103 7.32 3.79 14.72
C GLY A 103 6.54 3.42 13.46
N CYS A 104 5.31 3.93 13.35
CA CYS A 104 4.59 3.91 12.08
C CYS A 104 5.43 4.64 11.04
N HIS A 105 5.41 4.12 9.81
CA HIS A 105 6.17 4.71 8.72
C HIS A 105 5.51 4.37 7.39
N LYS A 106 5.75 5.25 6.41
CA LYS A 106 5.27 5.11 5.04
C LYS A 106 6.45 4.77 4.13
N HIS A 107 6.34 3.66 3.41
CA HIS A 107 7.23 3.32 2.29
C HIS A 107 6.68 3.92 1.00
N VAL A 108 7.54 4.45 0.14
CA VAL A 108 7.15 5.09 -1.12
C VAL A 108 8.04 4.59 -2.24
N ALA A 109 7.43 4.20 -3.37
CA ALA A 109 8.17 3.89 -4.58
C ALA A 109 8.89 5.12 -5.11
N THR A 110 10.19 4.99 -5.41
CA THR A 110 10.99 6.08 -5.99
C THR A 110 11.82 5.64 -7.18
N GLU A 111 11.95 6.53 -8.17
CA GLU A 111 12.80 6.38 -9.36
C GLU A 111 14.24 6.05 -8.98
N ARG A 112 14.79 6.76 -7.99
CA ARG A 112 16.18 6.59 -7.56
C ARG A 112 16.47 5.21 -6.96
N TYR A 113 15.52 4.61 -6.23
CA TYR A 113 15.68 3.25 -5.71
C TYR A 113 15.62 2.22 -6.83
N MET A 114 14.68 2.37 -7.78
CA MET A 114 14.59 1.50 -8.95
C MET A 114 15.87 1.55 -9.78
N ARG A 115 16.38 2.75 -10.11
CA ARG A 115 17.61 2.93 -10.89
C ARG A 115 18.86 2.40 -10.20
N ALA A 116 18.89 2.42 -8.87
CA ALA A 116 19.98 1.85 -8.08
C ALA A 116 19.90 0.32 -7.94
N GLY A 117 18.87 -0.34 -8.49
CA GLY A 117 18.65 -1.77 -8.33
C GLY A 117 18.19 -2.18 -6.92
N HIS A 118 17.65 -1.23 -6.15
CA HIS A 118 17.02 -1.51 -4.86
C HIS A 118 15.52 -1.78 -5.03
N ASP A 119 14.89 -2.27 -3.96
CA ASP A 119 13.44 -2.42 -3.90
C ASP A 119 12.77 -1.08 -4.22
N PRO A 120 11.86 -0.98 -5.22
CA PRO A 120 11.30 0.29 -5.64
C PRO A 120 10.74 1.12 -4.49
N ASP A 121 10.05 0.48 -3.54
CA ASP A 121 9.46 1.12 -2.36
C ASP A 121 10.34 0.98 -1.10
N GLY A 122 11.65 0.84 -1.25
CA GLY A 122 12.60 0.75 -0.13
C GLY A 122 12.88 2.07 0.59
N TYR A 123 12.38 3.21 0.09
CA TYR A 123 12.45 4.49 0.79
C TYR A 123 11.30 4.61 1.78
N ALA A 124 11.61 4.93 3.04
CA ALA A 124 10.61 5.09 4.10
C ALA A 124 10.73 6.42 4.86
N GLU A 125 9.60 6.91 5.36
CA GLU A 125 9.51 8.08 6.22
C GLU A 125 8.64 7.80 7.45
N SER A 126 9.01 8.34 8.61
CA SER A 126 8.17 8.24 9.81
C SER A 126 6.88 9.04 9.63
N VAL A 127 5.79 8.51 10.20
CA VAL A 127 4.46 9.13 10.14
C VAL A 127 3.79 9.07 11.50
N TYR A 128 2.93 10.05 11.78
CA TYR A 128 2.25 10.22 13.06
C TYR A 128 0.73 10.26 12.95
N ASP A 129 0.20 10.22 11.71
CA ASP A 129 -1.23 10.40 11.41
C ASP A 129 -2.06 9.15 11.69
N TYR A 130 -1.42 8.00 11.93
CA TYR A 130 -2.09 6.75 12.26
C TYR A 130 -1.26 5.87 13.19
N ASN A 131 -1.94 5.00 13.92
CA ASN A 131 -1.33 3.96 14.77
C ASN A 131 -2.06 2.60 14.68
N SER A 132 -3.02 2.48 13.75
CA SER A 132 -3.82 1.28 13.52
C SER A 132 -3.90 0.94 12.02
N VAL A 133 -4.37 -0.27 11.69
CA VAL A 133 -4.57 -0.68 10.29
C VAL A 133 -5.72 0.11 9.66
N GLU A 134 -6.75 0.46 10.44
CA GLU A 134 -7.87 1.31 10.06
C GLU A 134 -7.38 2.71 9.69
N GLY A 135 -6.61 3.35 10.57
CA GLY A 135 -6.09 4.69 10.30
C GLY A 135 -5.09 4.71 9.13
N ALA A 136 -4.31 3.64 8.96
CA ALA A 136 -3.44 3.48 7.79
C ALA A 136 -4.23 3.35 6.48
N PHE A 137 -5.36 2.65 6.50
CA PHE A 137 -6.27 2.56 5.36
C PHE A 137 -6.90 3.91 5.03
N ASP A 138 -7.36 4.65 6.03
CA ASP A 138 -7.94 5.99 5.83
C ASP A 138 -6.90 6.95 5.24
N CYS A 139 -5.66 6.92 5.74
CA CYS A 139 -4.56 7.69 5.18
C CYS A 139 -4.29 7.30 3.72
N LEU A 140 -4.23 6.00 3.41
CA LEU A 140 -4.02 5.54 2.04
C LEU A 140 -5.13 6.01 1.11
N CYS A 141 -6.40 5.84 1.50
CA CYS A 141 -7.53 6.22 0.67
C CYS A 141 -7.53 7.73 0.38
N ARG A 142 -7.28 8.55 1.40
CA ARG A 142 -7.14 10.01 1.27
C ARG A 142 -5.99 10.40 0.36
N ASP A 143 -4.79 9.87 0.62
CA ASP A 143 -3.56 10.31 -0.07
C ASP A 143 -3.46 9.77 -1.50
N CYS A 144 -4.15 8.66 -1.79
CA CYS A 144 -4.12 7.97 -3.09
C CYS A 144 -5.43 8.07 -3.89
N SER A 145 -6.31 9.01 -3.51
CA SER A 145 -7.57 9.30 -4.19
C SER A 145 -8.44 8.05 -4.42
N VAL A 146 -8.55 7.18 -3.41
CA VAL A 146 -9.41 5.99 -3.48
C VAL A 146 -10.78 6.34 -2.94
N ASP A 147 -11.82 6.08 -3.73
CA ASP A 147 -13.20 6.26 -3.30
C ASP A 147 -13.47 5.44 -2.03
N LEU A 148 -14.06 6.12 -1.03
CA LEU A 148 -14.42 5.48 0.22
C LEU A 148 -15.50 4.42 -0.01
N LEU A 149 -15.45 3.39 0.82
CA LEU A 149 -16.49 2.36 0.86
C LEU A 149 -17.67 2.91 1.68
N ASP A 150 -18.90 2.63 1.20
CA ASP A 150 -20.14 3.00 1.91
C ASP A 150 -20.39 2.14 3.17
N TYR A 151 -19.43 1.31 3.56
CA TYR A 151 -19.47 0.40 4.70
C TYR A 151 -18.09 0.32 5.35
N ASN A 152 -18.02 -0.11 6.61
CA ASN A 152 -16.73 -0.26 7.32
C ASN A 152 -16.01 -1.55 6.87
N PRO A 153 -14.84 -1.47 6.20
CA PRO A 153 -14.12 -2.64 5.71
C PRO A 153 -13.50 -3.53 6.80
N PHE A 154 -13.52 -3.06 8.06
CA PHE A 154 -12.98 -3.72 9.24
C PHE A 154 -14.06 -4.28 10.18
N GLN A 155 -15.35 -4.03 9.91
CA GLN A 155 -16.42 -4.70 10.65
C GLN A 155 -16.35 -6.21 10.42
N SER A 156 -16.46 -6.97 11.50
CA SER A 156 -16.71 -8.41 11.42
C SER A 156 -18.02 -8.61 10.67
N GLU A 157 -17.97 -9.40 9.60
CA GLU A 157 -19.17 -9.85 8.94
C GLU A 157 -19.95 -10.65 9.96
N LEU A 158 -21.12 -10.15 10.35
CA LEU A 158 -22.06 -10.93 11.14
C LEU A 158 -22.39 -12.16 10.29
N GLU A 159 -21.87 -13.32 10.69
CA GLU A 159 -22.31 -14.61 10.17
C GLU A 159 -23.76 -14.78 10.61
N PHE A 160 -24.70 -14.55 9.69
CA PHE A 160 -26.11 -14.92 9.85
C PHE A 160 -26.34 -16.32 9.31
#